data_AF-A0A661BYF5-F1
#
_entry.id   AF-A0A661BYF5-F1
#
_cell.length_a   1.000
_cell.length_b   1.000
_cell.length_c   1.000
_cell.angle_alpha   90.00
_cell.angle_beta   90.00
_cell.angle_gamma   90.00
#
_symmetry.space_group_name_H-M   'P 1'
#
loop_
_entity.id
_entity.type
_entity.pdbx_description
1 polymer ?
#
loop_
_entity_poly.entity_id
_entity_poly.type
_entity_poly.pdbx_seq_one_letter_code
_entity_poly.pdbx_strand_id
1 'polypeptide(L)'
;MRKFYYFLPLVLLVFLSACSRGPDNDVLNAEIQLRLDQQFSDNLFQIKKLTRKGSAPRLDGGDGIYVYYNLELEFLRDYNLISWRGLNVGTLAAVLGATTTGIEGFNSEGNIKGQHLTIRGRLGYHQSGDAWVADTLTPRQSEKKLVVAETLDTPSADAIIENIRNLLNHDTVATRSDKDRVTLRELQRSLARIELGHADLNQYHTLGTGWPTGSYYKFGEAFAAYANKHGFKVYNYASEGSLENGYRVSTGRIDFTVLQSDVAEVLYKGWIEEGQLPLPDMRAIASLWPEAVHVITLEKSGIKKFSDIEGKKIAIGSLRSGTRFTTARIWLAAGFERLKTQNIKMLGRGNSIRALENGEVEAIIIAGAVPDPAIQELAQRREDIRFIPLPQSIITKLVEQNFAYYGQAITAKTYPGQTESILTLGMTALLATSKHTQDEVVEKYMQLMSDGAEEIAQTFYRAGFISNKTARLGISMPLHPAAEKFYEQIQQQQKLQDIERKK
;
A
#
# COMPACT_ATOMS: atom_id res chain seq x y z
N MET A 1 34.73 17.37 73.08
CA MET A 1 34.49 16.49 71.93
C MET A 1 33.19 16.88 71.24
N ARG A 2 33.28 17.16 69.92
CA ARG A 2 32.24 17.22 68.87
C ARG A 2 30.96 18.07 69.07
N LYS A 3 30.99 19.24 68.40
CA LYS A 3 29.85 19.87 67.70
C LYS A 3 29.45 19.00 66.49
N PHE A 4 28.16 18.89 66.18
CA PHE A 4 27.54 19.08 64.85
C PHE A 4 26.06 18.64 64.90
N TYR A 5 25.18 19.62 64.98
CA TYR A 5 23.74 19.51 64.73
C TYR A 5 23.44 20.13 63.36
N TYR A 6 22.39 19.63 62.69
CA TYR A 6 21.72 20.15 61.48
C TYR A 6 22.47 20.02 60.15
N PHE A 7 22.20 18.96 59.39
CA PHE A 7 22.10 18.98 57.92
C PHE A 7 21.59 17.63 57.39
N LEU A 8 20.28 17.38 57.46
CA LEU A 8 19.58 16.48 56.52
C LEU A 8 18.05 16.55 56.77
N PRO A 9 17.36 17.51 56.12
CA PRO A 9 16.29 17.06 55.23
C PRO A 9 16.22 17.98 54.01
N LEU A 10 17.08 17.77 53.00
CA LEU A 10 16.95 18.51 51.74
C LEU A 10 17.45 17.72 50.51
N VAL A 11 17.44 16.39 50.57
CA VAL A 11 17.85 15.55 49.43
C VAL A 11 16.75 14.58 48.97
N LEU A 12 15.64 14.46 49.71
CA LEU A 12 14.54 13.56 49.33
C LEU A 12 13.36 14.23 48.61
N LEU A 13 13.52 15.49 48.17
CA LEU A 13 12.49 16.23 47.40
C LEU A 13 12.98 16.69 46.01
N VAL A 14 14.14 16.24 45.55
CA VAL A 14 14.70 16.59 44.22
C VAL A 14 14.63 15.43 43.21
N PHE A 15 14.14 14.24 43.61
CA PHE A 15 13.98 13.09 42.71
C PHE A 15 12.55 12.88 42.16
N LEU A 16 11.71 13.93 42.15
CA LEU A 16 10.38 13.91 41.48
C LEU A 16 10.28 14.84 40.26
N SER A 17 11.37 15.48 39.85
CA SER A 17 11.38 16.44 38.75
C SER A 17 12.48 16.14 37.73
N ALA A 18 12.37 15.01 37.03
CA ALA A 18 13.05 14.77 35.76
C ALA A 18 12.56 13.49 35.03
N CYS A 19 11.26 13.22 35.01
CA CYS A 19 10.73 12.52 33.83
C CYS A 19 10.52 13.64 32.82
N SER A 20 11.36 13.76 31.78
CA SER A 20 11.10 14.65 30.64
C SER A 20 9.88 14.10 29.89
N ARG A 21 8.71 14.33 30.48
CA ARG A 21 7.41 13.97 29.94
C ARG A 21 7.28 14.85 28.70
N GLY A 22 7.07 14.20 27.56
CA GLY A 22 6.70 14.88 26.33
C GLY A 22 5.55 15.88 26.51
N PRO A 23 5.13 16.55 25.42
CA PRO A 23 4.05 17.54 25.46
C PRO A 23 2.82 17.03 26.22
N ASP A 24 2.16 17.96 26.90
CA ASP A 24 0.91 17.70 27.59
C ASP A 24 -0.25 17.44 26.61
N ASN A 25 -1.44 17.16 27.16
CA ASN A 25 -2.61 16.87 26.34
C ASN A 25 -3.06 18.08 25.52
N ASP A 26 -2.84 19.31 25.97
CA ASP A 26 -3.33 20.50 25.29
C ASP A 26 -2.49 20.80 24.06
N VAL A 27 -1.16 20.70 24.19
CA VAL A 27 -0.23 20.79 23.06
C VAL A 27 -0.49 19.67 22.05
N LEU A 28 -0.69 18.44 22.52
CA LEU A 28 -0.98 17.30 21.65
C LEU A 28 -2.34 17.46 20.92
N ASN A 29 -3.35 17.99 21.61
CA ASN A 29 -4.68 18.24 21.06
C ASN A 29 -4.65 19.34 19.98
N ALA A 30 -4.01 20.47 20.28
CA ALA A 30 -3.82 21.55 19.32
C ALA A 30 -3.06 21.09 18.06
N GLU A 31 -2.00 20.29 18.25
CA GLU A 31 -1.23 19.72 17.15
C GLU A 31 -2.06 18.77 16.26
N ILE A 32 -2.84 17.87 16.87
CA ILE A 32 -3.69 16.93 16.11
C ILE A 32 -4.78 17.68 15.34
N GLN A 33 -5.45 18.65 15.98
CA GLN A 33 -6.47 19.45 15.30
C GLN A 33 -5.86 20.23 14.14
N LEU A 34 -4.70 20.87 14.36
CA LEU A 34 -3.97 21.59 13.32
C LEU A 34 -3.66 20.69 12.12
N ARG A 35 -3.16 19.47 12.35
CA ARG A 35 -2.88 18.49 11.28
C ARG A 35 -4.13 18.06 10.52
N LEU A 36 -5.24 17.85 11.23
CA LEU A 36 -6.51 17.48 10.61
C LEU A 36 -7.04 18.61 9.72
N ASP A 37 -7.04 19.85 10.21
CA ASP A 37 -7.49 21.02 9.46
C ASP A 37 -6.54 21.38 8.32
N GLN A 38 -5.23 21.15 8.51
CA GLN A 38 -4.25 21.34 7.44
C GLN A 38 -4.39 20.30 6.34
N GLN A 39 -4.63 19.01 6.66
CA GLN A 39 -4.68 17.96 5.64
C GLN A 39 -6.08 17.83 5.01
N PHE A 40 -7.10 17.73 5.85
CA PHE A 40 -8.48 17.68 5.41
C PHE A 40 -9.02 19.10 5.25
N SER A 41 -10.27 19.25 4.83
CA SER A 41 -10.93 20.54 4.86
C SER A 41 -11.21 20.97 6.29
N ASP A 42 -11.10 22.27 6.58
CA ASP A 42 -11.56 22.87 7.83
C ASP A 42 -12.95 22.36 8.24
N ASN A 43 -13.12 22.11 9.54
CA ASN A 43 -14.39 21.66 10.13
C ASN A 43 -14.92 20.32 9.58
N LEU A 44 -14.04 19.40 9.15
CA LEU A 44 -14.47 18.02 8.88
C LEU A 44 -14.58 17.20 10.17
N PHE A 45 -13.60 17.33 11.06
CA PHE A 45 -13.50 16.56 12.29
C PHE A 45 -13.47 17.48 13.51
N GLN A 46 -14.08 17.02 14.60
CA GLN A 46 -13.90 17.60 15.93
C GLN A 46 -13.33 16.56 16.88
N ILE A 47 -12.32 16.94 17.67
CA ILE A 47 -11.79 16.09 18.74
C ILE A 47 -12.79 16.07 19.90
N LYS A 48 -13.40 14.91 20.15
CA LYS A 48 -14.31 14.69 21.29
C LYS A 48 -13.56 14.32 22.55
N LYS A 49 -12.54 13.48 22.37
CA LYS A 49 -11.73 12.99 23.47
C LYS A 49 -10.34 12.68 22.97
N LEU A 50 -9.35 13.12 23.73
CA LEU A 50 -7.95 12.75 23.52
C LEU A 50 -7.37 12.28 24.84
N THR A 51 -6.63 11.19 24.80
CA THR A 51 -5.98 10.62 25.98
C THR A 51 -4.57 10.20 25.64
N ARG A 52 -3.57 10.94 26.14
CA ARG A 52 -2.16 10.54 26.09
C ARG A 52 -1.95 9.25 26.88
N LYS A 53 -1.30 8.29 26.25
CA LYS A 53 -1.02 6.95 26.81
C LYS A 53 0.40 6.81 27.34
N GLY A 54 1.32 7.67 26.89
CA GLY A 54 2.70 7.68 27.36
C GLY A 54 3.66 8.20 26.30
N SER A 55 4.96 8.10 26.57
CA SER A 55 6.01 8.43 25.61
C SER A 55 7.17 7.45 25.67
N ALA A 56 7.86 7.25 24.55
CA ALA A 56 9.06 6.42 24.46
C ALA A 56 10.15 7.14 23.66
N PRO A 57 11.45 6.93 23.97
CA PRO A 57 12.53 7.40 23.11
C PRO A 57 12.38 6.88 21.67
N ARG A 58 12.84 7.66 20.70
CA ARG A 58 12.83 7.20 19.32
C ARG A 58 13.90 6.11 19.11
N LEU A 59 13.51 5.05 18.42
CA LEU A 59 14.36 3.88 18.15
C LEU A 59 15.02 3.93 16.77
N ASP A 60 14.75 4.98 15.99
CA ASP A 60 15.36 5.25 14.67
C ASP A 60 16.71 5.99 14.79
N GLY A 61 17.21 6.21 16.01
CA GLY A 61 18.47 6.90 16.27
C GLY A 61 18.37 8.43 16.20
N GLY A 62 17.17 9.00 16.03
CA GLY A 62 16.94 10.45 16.10
C GLY A 62 16.78 10.96 17.53
N ASP A 63 17.22 12.19 17.77
CA ASP A 63 16.94 12.90 19.03
C ASP A 63 15.42 13.15 19.15
N GLY A 64 14.81 12.71 20.26
CA GLY A 64 13.39 12.94 20.54
C GLY A 64 12.63 11.75 21.12
N ILE A 65 11.31 11.88 21.17
CA ILE A 65 10.38 10.89 21.72
C ILE A 65 9.18 10.67 20.79
N TYR A 66 8.58 9.49 20.87
CA TYR A 66 7.21 9.26 20.44
C TYR A 66 6.25 9.49 21.59
N VAL A 67 5.14 10.19 21.34
CA VAL A 67 3.99 10.32 22.24
C VAL A 67 2.85 9.50 21.68
N TYR A 68 2.35 8.54 22.46
CA TYR A 68 1.25 7.65 22.08
C TYR A 68 -0.06 8.17 22.64
N TYR A 69 -1.15 8.02 21.88
CA TYR A 69 -2.45 8.53 22.27
C TYR A 69 -3.61 7.70 21.74
N ASN A 70 -4.75 7.82 22.43
CA ASN A 70 -6.06 7.43 21.93
C ASN A 70 -6.87 8.70 21.63
N LEU A 71 -7.61 8.68 20.53
CA LEU A 71 -8.36 9.81 20.01
C LEU A 71 -9.76 9.36 19.59
N GLU A 72 -10.76 10.17 19.91
CA GLU A 72 -12.13 10.04 19.43
C GLU A 72 -12.48 11.29 18.60
N LEU A 73 -12.78 11.09 17.32
CA LEU A 73 -13.17 12.15 16.39
C LEU A 73 -14.64 12.06 16.04
N GLU A 74 -15.36 13.17 16.05
CA GLU A 74 -16.72 13.29 15.51
C GLU A 74 -16.67 13.89 14.10
N PHE A 75 -17.45 13.34 13.17
CA PHE A 75 -17.69 13.95 11.86
C PHE A 75 -18.64 15.15 11.98
N LEU A 76 -18.19 16.33 11.58
CA LEU A 76 -19.03 17.54 11.57
C LEU A 76 -19.92 17.66 10.33
N ARG A 77 -19.65 16.84 9.30
CA ARG A 77 -20.40 16.72 8.05
C ARG A 77 -20.18 15.35 7.41
N ASP A 78 -21.05 14.99 6.47
CA ASP A 78 -20.95 13.74 5.72
C ASP A 78 -19.64 13.67 4.93
N TYR A 79 -18.97 12.53 4.98
CA TYR A 79 -17.72 12.31 4.27
C TYR A 79 -17.44 10.83 4.04
N ASN A 80 -16.96 10.51 2.84
CA ASN A 80 -16.64 9.13 2.48
C ASN A 80 -15.13 8.86 2.57
N LEU A 81 -14.71 8.26 3.70
CA LEU A 81 -13.32 7.85 3.93
C LEU A 81 -12.88 6.61 3.13
N ILE A 82 -13.79 5.95 2.41
CA ILE A 82 -13.46 4.83 1.51
C ILE A 82 -13.49 5.20 0.02
N SER A 83 -13.45 6.50 -0.29
CA SER A 83 -13.51 7.00 -1.67
C SER A 83 -12.25 6.69 -2.48
N TRP A 84 -12.45 6.34 -3.75
CA TRP A 84 -11.38 6.17 -4.76
C TRP A 84 -10.69 7.48 -5.15
N ARG A 85 -11.37 8.63 -5.01
CA ARG A 85 -10.95 9.93 -5.58
C ARG A 85 -10.78 11.05 -4.54
N GLY A 86 -10.83 10.70 -3.25
CA GLY A 86 -10.72 11.67 -2.15
C GLY A 86 -9.68 11.23 -1.11
N LEU A 87 -9.45 12.11 -0.13
CA LEU A 87 -8.65 11.77 1.05
C LEU A 87 -9.38 10.65 1.81
N ASN A 88 -8.66 9.60 2.15
CA ASN A 88 -9.25 8.35 2.65
C ASN A 88 -8.63 7.92 3.99
N VAL A 89 -9.05 6.77 4.53
CA VAL A 89 -8.50 6.22 5.78
C VAL A 89 -6.97 6.15 5.76
N GLY A 90 -6.35 5.87 4.60
CA GLY A 90 -4.89 5.86 4.45
C GLY A 90 -4.27 7.25 4.61
N THR A 91 -4.93 8.30 4.13
CA THR A 91 -4.51 9.70 4.37
C THR A 91 -4.64 10.03 5.86
N LEU A 92 -5.79 9.71 6.47
CA LEU A 92 -6.05 9.97 7.88
C LEU A 92 -5.02 9.30 8.79
N ALA A 93 -4.71 8.03 8.53
CA ALA A 93 -3.68 7.29 9.26
C ALA A 93 -2.31 7.97 9.19
N ALA A 94 -1.90 8.43 8.02
CA ALA A 94 -0.61 9.10 7.86
C ALA A 94 -0.54 10.44 8.61
N VAL A 95 -1.61 11.24 8.56
CA VAL A 95 -1.71 12.55 9.25
C VAL A 95 -1.58 12.39 10.76
N LEU A 96 -2.26 11.39 11.29
CA LEU A 96 -2.34 11.14 12.73
C LEU A 96 -1.18 10.28 13.26
N GLY A 97 -0.28 9.81 12.39
CA GLY A 97 0.73 8.84 12.79
C GLY A 97 0.10 7.56 13.38
N ALA A 98 -1.04 7.16 12.83
CA ALA A 98 -1.76 5.94 13.16
C ALA A 98 -1.49 4.85 12.11
N THR A 99 -1.83 3.61 12.45
CA THR A 99 -2.01 2.58 11.43
C THR A 99 -3.46 2.59 10.96
N THR A 100 -3.73 2.16 9.74
CA THR A 100 -5.12 2.01 9.26
C THR A 100 -5.90 0.99 10.08
N THR A 101 -5.21 -0.02 10.65
CA THR A 101 -5.77 -0.98 11.61
C THR A 101 -6.08 -0.38 12.99
N GLY A 102 -5.49 0.77 13.30
CA GLY A 102 -5.72 1.50 14.54
C GLY A 102 -6.82 2.55 14.41
N ILE A 103 -7.55 2.59 13.28
CA ILE A 103 -8.69 3.46 13.04
C ILE A 103 -9.94 2.58 12.93
N GLU A 104 -10.92 2.85 13.78
CA GLU A 104 -12.19 2.13 13.86
C GLU A 104 -13.36 3.12 13.65
N GLY A 105 -14.50 2.65 13.14
CA GLY A 105 -15.73 3.46 12.98
C GLY A 105 -15.98 4.05 11.58
N PHE A 106 -15.16 3.75 10.58
CA PHE A 106 -15.42 4.14 9.19
C PHE A 106 -16.38 3.17 8.50
N ASN A 107 -17.21 3.66 7.57
CA ASN A 107 -18.27 2.88 6.92
C ASN A 107 -18.03 2.73 5.41
N SER A 108 -18.33 1.54 4.85
CA SER A 108 -18.21 1.24 3.42
C SER A 108 -19.21 1.99 2.52
N GLU A 109 -20.29 2.55 3.06
CA GLU A 109 -21.18 3.46 2.33
C GLU A 109 -20.84 4.95 2.59
N GLY A 110 -19.77 5.22 3.35
CA GLY A 110 -19.39 6.54 3.83
C GLY A 110 -19.98 6.87 5.21
N ASN A 111 -19.37 7.84 5.88
CA ASN A 111 -19.78 8.28 7.21
C ASN A 111 -20.67 9.53 7.10
N ILE A 112 -21.62 9.64 8.03
CA ILE A 112 -22.53 10.80 8.13
C ILE A 112 -22.18 11.67 9.35
N LYS A 113 -22.64 12.92 9.34
CA LYS A 113 -22.50 13.86 10.46
C LYS A 113 -22.90 13.23 11.81
N GLY A 114 -22.10 13.45 12.83
CA GLY A 114 -22.31 12.97 14.20
C GLY A 114 -21.81 11.55 14.47
N GLN A 115 -21.36 10.81 13.46
CA GLN A 115 -20.66 9.54 13.67
C GLN A 115 -19.25 9.77 14.22
N HIS A 116 -18.71 8.74 14.88
CA HIS A 116 -17.44 8.83 15.58
C HIS A 116 -16.40 7.84 15.04
N LEU A 117 -15.14 8.24 15.06
CA LEU A 117 -13.98 7.38 14.82
C LEU A 117 -13.19 7.21 16.11
N THR A 118 -12.67 6.01 16.33
CA THR A 118 -11.67 5.74 17.37
C THR A 118 -10.32 5.53 16.71
N ILE A 119 -9.31 6.28 17.16
CA ILE A 119 -7.96 6.24 16.59
C ILE A 119 -6.93 5.96 17.68
N ARG A 120 -5.99 5.05 17.38
CA ARG A 120 -4.77 4.80 18.15
C ARG A 120 -3.58 5.26 17.32
N GLY A 121 -2.91 6.31 17.79
CA GLY A 121 -1.84 6.98 17.04
C GLY A 121 -0.60 7.26 17.88
N ARG A 122 0.43 7.73 17.19
CA ARG A 122 1.62 8.29 17.81
C ARG A 122 2.14 9.49 17.03
N LEU A 123 2.72 10.46 17.71
CA LEU A 123 3.44 11.59 17.09
C LEU A 123 4.87 11.64 17.60
N GLY A 124 5.80 11.98 16.71
CA GLY A 124 7.19 12.27 17.07
C GLY A 124 7.33 13.70 17.60
N TYR A 125 8.21 13.90 18.58
CA TYR A 125 8.56 15.21 19.11
C TYR A 125 10.07 15.27 19.37
N HIS A 126 10.67 16.44 19.10
CA HIS A 126 12.03 16.77 19.51
C HIS A 126 12.02 18.02 20.41
N GLN A 127 13.08 18.21 21.19
CA GLN A 127 13.24 19.42 21.99
C GLN A 127 13.89 20.52 21.16
N SER A 128 13.32 21.72 21.23
CA SER A 128 13.93 22.96 20.73
C SER A 128 13.91 23.98 21.86
N GLY A 129 15.07 24.20 22.49
CA GLY A 129 15.16 24.91 23.77
C GLY A 129 14.38 24.17 24.87
N ASP A 130 13.49 24.88 25.57
CA ASP A 130 12.63 24.32 26.62
C ASP A 130 11.30 23.76 26.08
N ALA A 131 11.02 23.90 24.78
CA ALA A 131 9.77 23.50 24.17
C ALA A 131 9.88 22.12 23.46
N TRP A 132 8.79 21.36 23.53
CA TRP A 132 8.58 20.19 22.67
C TRP A 132 7.95 20.63 21.36
N VAL A 133 8.66 20.41 20.26
CA VAL A 133 8.18 20.70 18.92
C VAL A 133 7.77 19.39 18.27
N ALA A 134 6.54 19.36 17.74
CA ALA A 134 6.06 18.20 17.00
C ALA A 134 6.92 18.03 15.76
N ASP A 135 7.41 16.82 15.53
CA ASP A 135 8.03 16.50 14.27
C ASP A 135 6.97 16.65 13.19
N THR A 136 7.29 17.30 12.09
CA THR A 136 6.46 17.28 10.87
C THR A 136 6.21 15.84 10.40
N LEU A 137 7.01 14.88 10.88
CA LEU A 137 7.12 13.51 10.42
C LEU A 137 6.91 12.56 11.59
N THR A 138 5.96 11.64 11.48
CA THR A 138 5.95 10.45 12.34
C THR A 138 6.51 9.28 11.54
N PRO A 139 7.78 8.87 11.73
CA PRO A 139 8.26 7.63 11.16
C PRO A 139 7.39 6.47 11.64
N ARG A 140 6.99 5.59 10.74
CA ARG A 140 6.36 4.32 11.09
C ARG A 140 7.47 3.33 11.44
N GLN A 141 7.35 2.66 12.58
CA GLN A 141 8.26 1.57 12.92
C GLN A 141 7.93 0.41 12.00
N SER A 142 8.93 -0.05 11.25
CA SER A 142 8.99 -1.44 10.83
C SER A 142 9.24 -2.27 12.08
N GLU A 143 8.29 -3.12 12.47
CA GLU A 143 8.56 -4.15 13.46
C GLU A 143 9.66 -5.08 12.91
N LYS A 144 10.88 -4.96 13.43
CA LYS A 144 11.81 -6.09 13.45
C LYS A 144 11.52 -6.88 14.71
N LYS A 145 10.72 -7.94 14.59
CA LYS A 145 10.84 -9.07 15.52
C LYS A 145 12.03 -9.91 15.07
N LEU A 146 13.16 -9.74 15.76
CA LEU A 146 14.19 -10.77 15.81
C LEU A 146 13.67 -11.87 16.73
N VAL A 147 13.28 -12.99 16.15
CA VAL A 147 13.19 -14.26 16.88
C VAL A 147 14.36 -15.09 16.39
N VAL A 148 15.41 -15.15 17.22
CA VAL A 148 16.45 -16.17 17.09
C VAL A 148 15.95 -17.36 17.90
N ALA A 149 15.66 -18.46 17.23
CA ALA A 149 15.51 -19.75 17.88
C ALA A 149 16.69 -20.63 17.46
N GLU A 150 17.60 -20.87 18.40
CA GLU A 150 18.49 -22.04 18.37
C GLU A 150 17.68 -23.25 18.86
N THR A 151 17.69 -24.35 18.10
CA THR A 151 18.27 -25.63 18.51
C THR A 151 18.26 -26.62 17.34
N LEU A 152 19.26 -27.50 17.35
CA LEU A 152 19.62 -28.51 16.34
C LEU A 152 18.64 -29.69 16.31
N ASP A 153 18.12 -29.97 15.12
CA ASP A 153 17.89 -31.30 14.53
C ASP A 153 17.76 -31.11 13.00
N THR A 154 17.88 -32.18 12.20
CA THR A 154 17.88 -32.06 10.73
C THR A 154 16.63 -31.29 10.28
N PRO A 155 16.76 -30.09 9.67
CA PRO A 155 15.61 -29.20 9.48
C PRO A 155 14.55 -29.84 8.57
N SER A 156 13.27 -29.76 8.95
CA SER A 156 12.18 -30.11 8.05
C SER A 156 12.22 -29.25 6.78
N ALA A 157 11.61 -29.71 5.68
CA ALA A 157 11.52 -28.91 4.45
C ALA A 157 10.95 -27.51 4.71
N ASP A 158 9.97 -27.39 5.61
CA ASP A 158 9.39 -26.09 6.01
C ASP A 158 10.38 -25.21 6.78
N ALA A 159 11.21 -25.79 7.67
CA ALA A 159 12.26 -25.06 8.37
C ALA A 159 13.38 -24.61 7.42
N ILE A 160 13.71 -25.41 6.40
CA ILE A 160 14.66 -25.01 5.34
C ILE A 160 14.08 -23.86 4.52
N ILE A 161 12.81 -23.95 4.11
CA ILE A 161 12.08 -22.89 3.39
C ILE A 161 12.08 -21.60 4.20
N GLU A 162 11.78 -21.68 5.50
CA GLU A 162 11.79 -20.53 6.42
C GLU A 162 13.18 -19.92 6.59
N ASN A 163 14.23 -20.74 6.72
CA ASN A 163 15.61 -20.27 6.80
C ASN A 163 16.06 -19.58 5.50
N ILE A 164 15.71 -20.15 4.34
CA ILE A 164 15.97 -19.51 3.04
C ILE A 164 15.18 -18.19 2.95
N ARG A 165 13.92 -18.16 3.37
CA ARG A 165 13.09 -16.95 3.41
C ARG A 165 13.74 -15.85 4.25
N ASN A 166 14.20 -16.18 5.45
CA ASN A 166 14.90 -15.24 6.33
C ASN A 166 16.21 -14.73 5.71
N LEU A 167 16.97 -15.61 5.05
CA LEU A 167 18.20 -15.25 4.34
C LEU A 167 17.95 -14.35 3.10
N LEU A 168 16.83 -14.56 2.41
CA LEU A 168 16.39 -13.73 1.27
C LEU A 168 15.82 -12.37 1.72
N ASN A 169 15.20 -12.31 2.91
CA ASN A 169 14.57 -11.10 3.45
C ASN A 169 15.53 -10.21 4.24
N HIS A 170 16.72 -10.68 4.62
CA HIS A 170 17.72 -9.84 5.27
C HIS A 170 18.32 -8.79 4.32
N ASP A 171 17.96 -7.52 4.55
CA ASP A 171 18.41 -6.29 3.88
C ASP A 171 19.92 -6.03 4.03
N THR A 172 20.76 -6.82 3.35
CA THR A 172 22.14 -6.43 2.98
C THR A 172 22.32 -6.45 1.47
N VAL A 173 21.30 -5.99 0.73
CA VAL A 173 21.36 -5.87 -0.74
C VAL A 173 22.33 -4.77 -1.19
N ALA A 174 22.59 -3.79 -0.32
CA ALA A 174 23.43 -2.62 -0.63
C ALA A 174 24.92 -2.96 -0.86
N THR A 175 25.42 -4.07 -0.33
CA THR A 175 26.84 -4.48 -0.42
C THR A 175 27.09 -5.66 -1.35
N ARG A 176 26.05 -6.18 -2.00
CA ARG A 176 26.11 -7.43 -2.78
C ARG A 176 26.51 -7.20 -4.23
N SER A 177 27.41 -8.04 -4.73
CA SER A 177 27.89 -8.02 -6.10
C SER A 177 26.76 -8.34 -7.10
N ASP A 178 26.94 -8.01 -8.39
CA ASP A 178 25.96 -8.38 -9.42
C ASP A 178 25.72 -9.90 -9.49
N LYS A 179 26.74 -10.71 -9.17
CA LYS A 179 26.61 -12.18 -9.05
C LYS A 179 25.65 -12.57 -7.93
N ASP A 180 25.78 -11.94 -6.77
CA ASP A 180 24.90 -12.21 -5.62
C ASP A 180 23.45 -11.85 -5.90
N ARG A 181 23.22 -10.78 -6.68
CA ARG A 181 21.88 -10.36 -7.11
C ARG A 181 21.23 -11.36 -8.06
N VAL A 182 22.01 -11.95 -8.97
CA VAL A 182 21.53 -13.04 -9.86
C VAL A 182 21.22 -14.29 -9.04
N THR A 183 22.12 -14.70 -8.15
CA THR A 183 21.92 -15.86 -7.27
C THR A 183 20.69 -15.71 -6.38
N LEU A 184 20.52 -14.55 -5.73
CA LEU A 184 19.33 -14.25 -4.93
C LEU A 184 18.03 -14.34 -5.72
N ARG A 185 18.04 -13.81 -6.95
CA ARG A 185 16.86 -13.87 -7.83
C ARG A 185 16.50 -15.32 -8.18
N GLU A 186 17.47 -16.15 -8.50
CA GLU A 186 17.21 -17.56 -8.82
C GLU A 186 16.82 -18.38 -7.59
N LEU A 187 17.36 -18.07 -6.40
CA LEU A 187 16.91 -18.64 -5.14
C LEU A 187 15.45 -18.25 -4.84
N GLN A 188 15.08 -16.98 -5.01
CA GLN A 188 13.69 -16.52 -4.87
C GLN A 188 12.74 -17.26 -5.81
N ARG A 189 13.12 -17.42 -7.09
CA ARG A 189 12.34 -18.17 -8.07
C ARG A 189 12.19 -19.64 -7.71
N SER A 190 13.26 -20.25 -7.21
CA SER A 190 13.27 -21.66 -6.81
C SER A 190 12.39 -21.87 -5.57
N LEU A 191 12.49 -20.98 -4.58
CA LEU A 191 11.64 -20.98 -3.40
C LEU A 191 10.17 -20.85 -3.79
N ALA A 192 9.84 -19.88 -4.64
CA ALA A 192 8.48 -19.64 -5.13
C ALA A 192 7.89 -20.87 -5.85
N ARG A 193 8.70 -21.66 -6.58
CA ARG A 193 8.26 -22.92 -7.21
C ARG A 193 8.01 -24.03 -6.19
N ILE A 194 8.90 -24.17 -5.19
CA ILE A 194 8.74 -25.15 -4.11
C ILE A 194 7.45 -24.86 -3.34
N GLU A 195 7.23 -23.58 -2.99
CA GLU A 195 6.04 -23.12 -2.30
C GLU A 195 4.74 -23.38 -3.07
N LEU A 196 4.72 -23.15 -4.39
CA LEU A 196 3.57 -23.53 -5.23
C LEU A 196 3.34 -25.05 -5.22
N GLY A 197 4.39 -25.86 -5.36
CA GLY A 197 4.26 -27.32 -5.29
C GLY A 197 3.73 -27.79 -3.92
N HIS A 198 4.14 -27.15 -2.83
CA HIS A 198 3.61 -27.43 -1.49
C HIS A 198 2.14 -27.01 -1.36
N ALA A 199 1.75 -25.88 -1.94
CA ALA A 199 0.36 -25.43 -1.97
C ALA A 199 -0.52 -26.44 -2.71
N ASP A 200 -0.08 -26.92 -3.88
CA ASP A 200 -0.79 -27.94 -4.67
C ASP A 200 -0.96 -29.25 -3.89
N LEU A 201 0.11 -29.75 -3.27
CA LEU A 201 0.09 -30.98 -2.46
C LEU A 201 -0.89 -30.90 -1.28
N ASN A 202 -1.01 -29.71 -0.68
CA ASN A 202 -1.88 -29.48 0.46
C ASN A 202 -3.30 -29.01 0.06
N GLN A 203 -3.61 -29.02 -1.24
CA GLN A 203 -4.89 -28.62 -1.84
C GLN A 203 -5.27 -27.18 -1.50
N TYR A 204 -4.31 -26.26 -1.58
CA TYR A 204 -4.58 -24.82 -1.48
C TYR A 204 -5.00 -24.25 -2.83
N HIS A 205 -5.93 -23.30 -2.80
CA HIS A 205 -6.18 -22.39 -3.90
C HIS A 205 -5.14 -21.28 -3.89
N THR A 206 -4.43 -21.11 -5.00
CA THR A 206 -3.29 -20.19 -5.09
C THR A 206 -3.74 -18.81 -5.57
N LEU A 207 -3.28 -17.77 -4.86
CA LEU A 207 -3.51 -16.36 -5.20
C LEU A 207 -2.19 -15.68 -5.52
N GLY A 208 -1.90 -15.43 -6.79
CA GLY A 208 -0.71 -14.66 -7.19
C GLY A 208 -0.89 -13.16 -6.94
N THR A 209 0.02 -12.55 -6.18
CA THR A 209 -0.10 -11.15 -5.77
C THR A 209 1.08 -10.29 -6.24
N GLY A 210 2.08 -10.06 -5.41
CA GLY A 210 3.23 -9.24 -5.77
C GLY A 210 4.29 -9.29 -4.69
N TRP A 211 5.15 -8.27 -4.68
CA TRP A 211 6.19 -8.16 -3.66
C TRP A 211 5.59 -8.11 -2.25
N PRO A 212 6.22 -8.76 -1.25
CA PRO A 212 5.69 -8.82 0.13
C PRO A 212 5.36 -7.47 0.76
N THR A 213 6.10 -6.41 0.41
CA THR A 213 5.87 -5.07 0.95
C THR A 213 4.75 -4.30 0.24
N GLY A 214 4.23 -4.82 -0.88
CA GLY A 214 3.24 -4.16 -1.73
C GLY A 214 1.78 -4.40 -1.32
N SER A 215 0.88 -3.57 -1.85
CA SER A 215 -0.56 -3.64 -1.55
C SER A 215 -1.19 -4.97 -1.96
N TYR A 216 -0.75 -5.59 -3.06
CA TYR A 216 -1.31 -6.85 -3.55
C TYR A 216 -1.05 -7.98 -2.57
N TYR A 217 0.18 -8.06 -2.06
CA TYR A 217 0.56 -9.11 -1.11
C TYR A 217 -0.18 -8.94 0.23
N LYS A 218 -0.25 -7.72 0.76
CA LYS A 218 -0.99 -7.42 2.00
C LYS A 218 -2.49 -7.73 1.88
N PHE A 219 -3.09 -7.48 0.73
CA PHE A 219 -4.45 -7.92 0.44
C PHE A 219 -4.55 -9.45 0.46
N GLY A 220 -3.64 -10.13 -0.22
CA GLY A 220 -3.58 -11.59 -0.25
C GLY A 220 -3.37 -12.23 1.13
N GLU A 221 -2.54 -11.63 1.99
CA GLU A 221 -2.37 -12.08 3.38
C GLU A 221 -3.66 -11.95 4.18
N ALA A 222 -4.30 -10.78 4.13
CA ALA A 222 -5.55 -10.52 4.84
C ALA A 222 -6.67 -11.46 4.37
N PHE A 223 -6.83 -11.61 3.05
CA PHE A 223 -7.83 -12.50 2.49
C PHE A 223 -7.53 -13.98 2.77
N ALA A 224 -6.29 -14.43 2.59
CA ALA A 224 -5.92 -15.82 2.85
C ALA A 224 -6.10 -16.19 4.33
N ALA A 225 -5.75 -15.29 5.26
CA ALA A 225 -5.98 -15.50 6.69
C ALA A 225 -7.48 -15.67 6.99
N TYR A 226 -8.32 -14.78 6.46
CA TYR A 226 -9.78 -14.86 6.61
C TYR A 226 -10.34 -16.15 5.99
N ALA A 227 -9.96 -16.48 4.76
CA ALA A 227 -10.44 -17.67 4.05
C ALA A 227 -10.04 -18.97 4.76
N ASN A 228 -8.79 -19.07 5.19
CA ASN A 228 -8.25 -20.24 5.90
C ASN A 228 -8.97 -20.47 7.23
N LYS A 229 -9.25 -19.40 8.00
CA LYS A 229 -10.06 -19.44 9.23
C LYS A 229 -11.47 -19.99 8.97
N HIS A 230 -12.01 -19.80 7.77
CA HIS A 230 -13.33 -20.27 7.34
C HIS A 230 -13.29 -21.56 6.49
N GLY A 231 -12.19 -22.33 6.58
CA GLY A 231 -12.07 -23.65 5.97
C GLY A 231 -11.83 -23.64 4.46
N PHE A 232 -11.56 -22.49 3.84
CA PHE A 232 -11.19 -22.39 2.43
C PHE A 232 -9.69 -22.13 2.32
N LYS A 233 -8.94 -23.17 1.95
CA LYS A 233 -7.48 -23.13 1.92
C LYS A 233 -6.98 -22.21 0.80
N VAL A 234 -6.40 -21.06 1.16
CA VAL A 234 -5.81 -20.10 0.22
C VAL A 234 -4.34 -19.87 0.53
N TYR A 235 -3.50 -19.98 -0.51
CA TYR A 235 -2.07 -19.70 -0.45
C TYR A 235 -1.76 -18.38 -1.16
N ASN A 236 -1.19 -17.41 -0.44
CA ASN A 236 -0.78 -16.12 -1.00
C ASN A 236 0.61 -16.24 -1.64
N TYR A 237 0.66 -16.29 -2.97
CA TYR A 237 1.89 -16.42 -3.74
C TYR A 237 2.50 -15.04 -4.03
N ALA A 238 3.70 -14.80 -3.48
CA ALA A 238 4.50 -13.62 -3.81
C ALA A 238 5.07 -13.72 -5.25
N SER A 239 4.96 -12.63 -6.02
CA SER A 239 5.39 -12.59 -7.42
C SER A 239 6.14 -11.31 -7.78
N GLU A 240 6.75 -11.26 -8.97
CA GLU A 240 7.36 -10.05 -9.53
C GLU A 240 6.31 -9.02 -9.99
N GLY A 241 5.01 -9.38 -10.03
CA GLY A 241 3.87 -8.50 -10.30
C GLY A 241 2.96 -8.95 -11.46
N SER A 242 2.18 -7.99 -11.98
CA SER A 242 1.06 -8.19 -12.91
C SER A 242 1.35 -9.08 -14.14
N LEU A 243 2.52 -8.95 -14.78
CA LEU A 243 2.83 -9.75 -15.97
C LEU A 243 3.04 -11.21 -15.60
N GLU A 244 3.86 -11.50 -14.58
CA GLU A 244 4.08 -12.86 -14.11
C GLU A 244 2.76 -13.53 -13.73
N ASN A 245 1.96 -12.82 -12.96
CA ASN A 245 0.64 -13.21 -12.50
C ASN A 245 -0.29 -13.61 -13.64
N GLY A 246 -0.44 -12.74 -14.64
CA GLY A 246 -1.32 -12.99 -15.77
C GLY A 246 -0.92 -14.22 -16.60
N TYR A 247 0.38 -14.44 -16.83
CA TYR A 247 0.82 -15.69 -17.49
C TYR A 247 0.54 -16.92 -16.64
N ARG A 248 0.79 -16.85 -15.32
CA ARG A 248 0.59 -18.00 -14.44
C ARG A 248 -0.88 -18.38 -14.35
N VAL A 249 -1.77 -17.41 -14.20
CA VAL A 249 -3.22 -17.68 -14.10
C VAL A 249 -3.76 -18.22 -15.42
N SER A 250 -3.32 -17.67 -16.55
CA SER A 250 -3.73 -18.16 -17.86
C SER A 250 -3.22 -19.57 -18.18
N THR A 251 -2.10 -20.00 -17.57
CA THR A 251 -1.53 -21.34 -17.77
C THR A 251 -1.95 -22.34 -16.70
N GLY A 252 -2.84 -21.96 -15.78
CA GLY A 252 -3.30 -22.82 -14.68
C GLY A 252 -2.22 -23.12 -13.63
N ARG A 253 -1.13 -22.34 -13.60
CA ARG A 253 -0.07 -22.46 -12.58
C ARG A 253 -0.41 -21.73 -11.28
N ILE A 254 -1.41 -20.86 -11.31
CA ILE A 254 -2.09 -20.30 -10.15
C ILE A 254 -3.59 -20.20 -10.46
N ASP A 255 -4.44 -20.27 -9.43
CA ASP A 255 -5.91 -20.27 -9.60
C ASP A 255 -6.47 -18.84 -9.74
N PHE A 256 -5.97 -17.94 -8.90
CA PHE A 256 -6.41 -16.55 -8.83
C PHE A 256 -5.22 -15.62 -8.86
N THR A 257 -5.44 -14.38 -9.30
CA THR A 257 -4.38 -13.38 -9.26
C THR A 257 -4.88 -11.95 -9.15
N VAL A 258 -4.08 -11.10 -8.52
CA VAL A 258 -4.23 -9.65 -8.56
C VAL A 258 -3.30 -9.07 -9.63
N LEU A 259 -3.83 -8.29 -10.57
CA LEU A 259 -3.05 -7.64 -11.63
C LEU A 259 -3.66 -6.29 -12.02
N GLN A 260 -2.88 -5.43 -12.66
CA GLN A 260 -3.37 -4.12 -13.13
C GLN A 260 -4.28 -4.26 -14.35
N SER A 261 -5.31 -3.43 -14.46
CA SER A 261 -6.31 -3.49 -15.55
C SER A 261 -5.73 -3.29 -16.95
N ASP A 262 -4.74 -2.40 -17.09
CA ASP A 262 -4.02 -2.20 -18.35
C ASP A 262 -3.25 -3.46 -18.75
N VAL A 263 -2.53 -4.09 -17.82
CA VAL A 263 -1.80 -5.34 -18.06
C VAL A 263 -2.76 -6.47 -18.41
N ALA A 264 -3.86 -6.58 -17.67
CA ALA A 264 -4.95 -7.53 -17.92
C ALA A 264 -5.48 -7.41 -19.35
N GLU A 265 -5.74 -6.19 -19.81
CA GLU A 265 -6.23 -5.94 -21.15
C GLU A 265 -5.26 -6.42 -22.22
N VAL A 266 -3.98 -6.08 -22.05
CA VAL A 266 -2.97 -6.32 -23.08
C VAL A 266 -2.60 -7.80 -23.14
N LEU A 267 -2.63 -8.48 -21.99
CA LEU A 267 -2.52 -9.93 -21.96
C LEU A 267 -3.70 -10.59 -22.65
N TYR A 268 -4.92 -10.14 -22.39
CA TYR A 268 -6.13 -10.73 -22.97
C TYR A 268 -6.24 -10.50 -24.49
N LYS A 269 -6.00 -9.27 -24.96
CA LYS A 269 -6.08 -8.90 -26.38
C LYS A 269 -4.82 -9.28 -27.19
N GLY A 270 -3.69 -9.47 -26.48
CA GLY A 270 -2.35 -9.69 -27.01
C GLY A 270 -1.77 -8.41 -27.60
N TRP A 271 -0.75 -7.81 -26.97
CA TRP A 271 0.08 -6.70 -27.50
C TRP A 271 1.20 -6.28 -26.52
N ILE A 272 2.01 -7.23 -26.01
CA ILE A 272 3.02 -6.89 -24.97
C ILE A 272 4.44 -6.78 -25.51
N GLU A 273 4.78 -7.47 -26.58
CA GLU A 273 6.07 -7.41 -27.26
C GLU A 273 5.90 -8.19 -28.58
N GLU A 274 6.78 -7.97 -29.56
CA GLU A 274 6.77 -8.74 -30.81
C GLU A 274 6.95 -10.24 -30.47
N GLY A 275 5.97 -11.07 -30.88
CA GLY A 275 5.98 -12.52 -30.63
C GLY A 275 5.17 -13.01 -29.42
N GLN A 276 4.54 -12.13 -28.63
CA GLN A 276 3.65 -12.56 -27.55
C GLN A 276 2.20 -12.76 -28.01
N LEU A 277 1.65 -13.96 -27.79
CA LEU A 277 0.27 -14.30 -28.12
C LEU A 277 -0.72 -13.80 -27.05
N PRO A 278 -1.98 -13.52 -27.45
CA PRO A 278 -3.08 -13.26 -26.50
C PRO A 278 -3.30 -14.40 -25.51
N LEU A 279 -3.82 -14.07 -24.33
CA LEU A 279 -4.25 -14.98 -23.27
C LEU A 279 -5.78 -14.94 -23.13
N PRO A 280 -6.54 -15.52 -24.09
CA PRO A 280 -8.01 -15.37 -24.17
C PRO A 280 -8.76 -16.10 -23.05
N ASP A 281 -8.05 -16.89 -22.25
CA ASP A 281 -8.62 -17.70 -21.18
C ASP A 281 -8.70 -16.94 -19.85
N MET A 282 -8.08 -15.76 -19.76
CA MET A 282 -8.21 -14.92 -18.58
C MET A 282 -9.65 -14.43 -18.40
N ARG A 283 -10.12 -14.43 -17.15
CA ARG A 283 -11.43 -13.91 -16.74
C ARG A 283 -11.26 -12.95 -15.57
N ALA A 284 -11.96 -11.82 -15.61
CA ALA A 284 -12.02 -10.92 -14.47
C ALA A 284 -13.04 -11.44 -13.44
N ILE A 285 -12.78 -11.16 -12.16
CA ILE A 285 -13.72 -11.41 -11.06
C ILE A 285 -14.22 -10.08 -10.51
N ALA A 286 -13.30 -9.17 -10.16
CA ALA A 286 -13.64 -7.90 -9.56
C ALA A 286 -12.56 -6.84 -9.81
N SER A 287 -12.97 -5.59 -9.94
CA SER A 287 -12.11 -4.44 -9.70
C SER A 287 -12.02 -4.17 -8.20
N LEU A 288 -10.81 -3.98 -7.69
CA LEU A 288 -10.53 -3.92 -6.26
C LEU A 288 -10.37 -2.49 -5.76
N TRP A 289 -9.39 -1.76 -6.30
CA TRP A 289 -9.09 -0.37 -5.93
C TRP A 289 -8.41 0.36 -7.09
N PRO A 290 -8.42 1.72 -7.09
CA PRO A 290 -7.73 2.48 -8.10
C PRO A 290 -6.23 2.47 -7.81
N GLU A 291 -5.46 2.52 -8.89
CA GLU A 291 -4.04 2.77 -8.86
C GLU A 291 -3.70 3.95 -9.77
N ALA A 292 -2.64 4.67 -9.43
CA ALA A 292 -2.18 5.82 -10.18
C ALA A 292 -0.67 5.74 -10.40
N VAL A 293 -0.24 6.34 -11.50
CA VAL A 293 1.18 6.51 -11.80
C VAL A 293 1.74 7.68 -11.00
N HIS A 294 2.84 7.43 -10.30
CA HIS A 294 3.60 8.42 -9.54
C HIS A 294 4.96 8.55 -10.22
N VAL A 295 5.27 9.74 -10.70
CA VAL A 295 6.62 10.11 -11.14
C VAL A 295 7.23 10.96 -10.04
N ILE A 296 8.25 10.44 -9.37
CA ILE A 296 8.83 11.05 -8.17
C ILE A 296 10.30 11.35 -8.41
N THR A 297 10.72 12.54 -8.01
CA THR A 297 12.11 12.99 -8.07
C THR A 297 12.45 13.78 -6.80
N LEU A 298 13.70 14.22 -6.68
CA LEU A 298 14.17 15.12 -5.63
C LEU A 298 14.49 16.49 -6.24
N GLU A 299 14.36 17.58 -5.48
CA GLU A 299 14.62 18.94 -6.00
C GLU A 299 15.99 19.07 -6.68
N LYS A 300 17.01 18.42 -6.11
CA LYS A 300 18.40 18.44 -6.61
C LYS A 300 18.58 17.84 -8.00
N SER A 301 17.63 17.06 -8.51
CA SER A 301 17.73 16.43 -9.85
C SER A 301 17.55 17.44 -11.00
N GLY A 302 16.92 18.59 -10.70
CA GLY A 302 16.51 19.58 -11.69
C GLY A 302 15.30 19.18 -12.54
N ILE A 303 14.69 18.00 -12.31
CA ILE A 303 13.50 17.53 -13.04
C ILE A 303 12.28 18.27 -12.50
N LYS A 304 11.62 19.07 -13.34
CA LYS A 304 10.45 19.89 -12.98
C LYS A 304 9.20 19.54 -13.76
N LYS A 305 9.34 18.94 -14.95
CA LYS A 305 8.25 18.47 -15.80
C LYS A 305 8.61 17.12 -16.40
N PHE A 306 7.61 16.39 -16.90
CA PHE A 306 7.79 15.04 -17.41
C PHE A 306 8.83 14.96 -18.53
N SER A 307 8.95 15.98 -19.39
CA SER A 307 9.97 15.98 -20.45
C SER A 307 11.41 15.96 -19.93
N ASP A 308 11.66 16.47 -18.71
CA ASP A 308 13.02 16.60 -18.17
C ASP A 308 13.64 15.25 -17.76
N ILE A 309 12.83 14.18 -17.75
CA ILE A 309 13.30 12.81 -17.46
C ILE A 309 14.07 12.19 -18.63
N GLU A 310 14.00 12.79 -19.82
CA GLU A 310 14.70 12.27 -20.99
C GLU A 310 16.22 12.31 -20.77
N GLY A 311 16.87 11.17 -20.99
CA GLY A 311 18.32 11.02 -20.76
C GLY A 311 18.72 10.90 -19.29
N LYS A 312 17.80 10.98 -18.33
CA LYS A 312 18.07 10.85 -16.89
C LYS A 312 18.17 9.39 -16.45
N LYS A 313 18.87 9.14 -15.35
CA LYS A 313 18.88 7.81 -14.70
C LYS A 313 17.56 7.60 -13.98
N ILE A 314 16.75 6.63 -14.39
CA ILE A 314 15.41 6.42 -13.81
C ILE A 314 15.16 4.96 -13.43
N ALA A 315 14.40 4.74 -12.35
CA ALA A 315 13.89 3.42 -12.00
C ALA A 315 12.42 3.27 -12.42
N ILE A 316 12.10 2.21 -13.17
CA ILE A 316 10.79 2.07 -13.86
C ILE A 316 9.95 0.87 -13.40
N GLY A 317 10.28 0.26 -12.26
CA GLY A 317 9.69 -1.00 -11.81
C GLY A 317 10.49 -2.24 -12.22
N SER A 318 10.20 -3.39 -11.61
CA SER A 318 10.85 -4.67 -11.93
C SER A 318 10.44 -5.19 -13.31
N LEU A 319 11.25 -6.10 -13.86
CA LEU A 319 11.11 -6.61 -15.23
C LEU A 319 9.68 -7.08 -15.58
N ARG A 320 9.02 -7.82 -14.67
CA ARG A 320 7.65 -8.34 -14.86
C ARG A 320 6.58 -7.55 -14.10
N SER A 321 6.90 -6.36 -13.61
CA SER A 321 5.91 -5.50 -12.96
C SER A 321 5.02 -4.82 -13.99
N GLY A 322 3.77 -4.55 -13.61
CA GLY A 322 2.93 -3.71 -14.43
C GLY A 322 3.37 -2.24 -14.44
N THR A 323 4.06 -1.74 -13.39
CA THR A 323 4.73 -0.42 -13.44
C THR A 323 5.68 -0.27 -14.62
N ARG A 324 6.52 -1.28 -14.92
CA ARG A 324 7.42 -1.28 -16.09
C ARG A 324 6.62 -1.26 -17.38
N PHE A 325 5.54 -2.03 -17.44
CA PHE A 325 4.64 -2.05 -18.58
C PHE A 325 3.99 -0.68 -18.84
N THR A 326 3.30 -0.11 -17.83
CA THR A 326 2.66 1.20 -17.92
C THR A 326 3.68 2.29 -18.27
N THR A 327 4.87 2.25 -17.67
CA THR A 327 5.95 3.21 -17.97
C THR A 327 6.34 3.17 -19.44
N ALA A 328 6.52 1.97 -20.02
CA ALA A 328 6.84 1.83 -21.44
C ALA A 328 5.75 2.42 -22.34
N ARG A 329 4.46 2.25 -21.97
CA ARG A 329 3.33 2.85 -22.71
C ARG A 329 3.31 4.37 -22.62
N ILE A 330 3.57 4.94 -21.44
CA ILE A 330 3.71 6.39 -21.25
C ILE A 330 4.86 6.92 -22.10
N TRP A 331 5.99 6.22 -22.13
CA TRP A 331 7.18 6.61 -22.90
C TRP A 331 6.88 6.66 -24.41
N LEU A 332 6.22 5.64 -24.94
CA LEU A 332 5.77 5.60 -26.34
C LEU A 332 4.76 6.71 -26.64
N ALA A 333 3.82 6.96 -25.73
CA ALA A 333 2.84 8.03 -25.89
C ALA A 333 3.51 9.42 -25.91
N ALA A 334 4.58 9.61 -25.11
CA ALA A 334 5.39 10.82 -25.05
C ALA A 334 6.27 11.06 -26.29
N GLY A 335 6.41 10.07 -27.17
CA GLY A 335 7.25 10.17 -28.37
C GLY A 335 8.74 9.96 -28.11
N PHE A 336 9.12 9.45 -26.95
CA PHE A 336 10.52 9.15 -26.66
C PHE A 336 10.96 7.88 -27.39
N GLU A 337 11.94 8.00 -28.28
CA GLU A 337 12.52 6.87 -29.02
C GLU A 337 13.38 6.02 -28.10
N ARG A 338 12.86 4.85 -27.69
CA ARG A 338 13.53 3.80 -26.88
C ARG A 338 14.32 4.32 -25.67
N LEU A 339 13.87 3.94 -24.48
CA LEU A 339 14.63 4.11 -23.24
C LEU A 339 16.10 3.69 -23.44
N LYS A 340 17.06 4.63 -23.34
CA LYS A 340 18.49 4.30 -23.36
C LYS A 340 18.76 3.34 -22.20
N THR A 341 18.98 2.06 -22.52
CA THR A 341 18.99 0.97 -21.54
C THR A 341 19.99 1.21 -20.41
N GLN A 342 21.12 1.90 -20.67
CA GLN A 342 22.11 2.22 -19.64
C GLN A 342 21.59 3.14 -18.52
N ASN A 343 20.56 3.95 -18.80
CA ASN A 343 20.00 4.90 -17.84
C ASN A 343 18.76 4.34 -17.12
N ILE A 344 18.35 3.11 -17.43
CA ILE A 344 17.17 2.49 -16.83
C ILE A 344 17.59 1.46 -15.80
N LYS A 345 16.98 1.57 -14.62
CA LYS A 345 17.06 0.57 -13.56
C LYS A 345 15.71 -0.13 -13.43
N MET A 346 15.71 -1.46 -13.56
CA MET A 346 14.52 -2.28 -13.32
C MET A 346 14.51 -2.75 -11.87
N LEU A 347 13.98 -1.92 -10.99
CA LEU A 347 14.00 -2.13 -9.53
C LEU A 347 12.57 -2.29 -9.00
N GLY A 348 12.40 -3.19 -8.04
CA GLY A 348 11.18 -3.25 -7.23
C GLY A 348 11.01 -1.99 -6.38
N ARG A 349 9.79 -1.73 -5.92
CA ARG A 349 9.39 -0.44 -5.29
C ARG A 349 10.34 0.06 -4.20
N GLY A 350 10.66 -0.77 -3.20
CA GLY A 350 11.55 -0.37 -2.10
C GLY A 350 12.97 -0.07 -2.58
N ASN A 351 13.48 -0.85 -3.54
CA ASN A 351 14.80 -0.59 -4.15
C ASN A 351 14.80 0.68 -4.98
N SER A 352 13.71 1.01 -5.69
CA SER A 352 13.58 2.28 -6.41
C SER A 352 13.64 3.46 -5.44
N ILE A 353 12.90 3.41 -4.33
CA ILE A 353 12.91 4.47 -3.31
C ILE A 353 14.32 4.64 -2.73
N ARG A 354 14.98 3.55 -2.31
CA ARG A 354 16.37 3.61 -1.81
C ARG A 354 17.35 4.17 -2.85
N ALA A 355 17.23 3.75 -4.11
CA ALA A 355 18.07 4.25 -5.20
C ALA A 355 17.87 5.76 -5.43
N LEU A 356 16.64 6.26 -5.27
CA LEU A 356 16.36 7.70 -5.33
C LEU A 356 17.00 8.45 -4.14
N GLU A 357 16.84 7.93 -2.93
CA GLU A 357 17.42 8.52 -1.71
C GLU A 357 18.95 8.60 -1.78
N ASN A 358 19.58 7.54 -2.28
CA ASN A 358 21.03 7.45 -2.48
C ASN A 358 21.55 8.27 -3.69
N GLY A 359 20.66 8.81 -4.53
CA GLY A 359 21.03 9.50 -5.77
C GLY A 359 21.58 8.59 -6.87
N GLU A 360 21.35 7.27 -6.78
CA GLU A 360 21.69 6.30 -7.83
C GLU A 360 20.82 6.48 -9.08
N VAL A 361 19.58 6.98 -8.87
CA VAL A 361 18.65 7.41 -9.90
C VAL A 361 18.14 8.82 -9.60
N GLU A 362 17.80 9.57 -10.64
CA GLU A 362 17.29 10.94 -10.58
C GLU A 362 15.77 10.98 -10.51
N ALA A 363 15.06 9.95 -10.98
CA ALA A 363 13.61 9.81 -10.81
C ALA A 363 13.19 8.35 -10.70
N ILE A 364 12.03 8.13 -10.11
CA ILE A 364 11.38 6.82 -10.02
C ILE A 364 9.95 6.91 -10.53
N ILE A 365 9.49 5.82 -11.14
CA ILE A 365 8.10 5.66 -11.55
C ILE A 365 7.52 4.48 -10.78
N ILE A 366 6.37 4.73 -10.14
CA ILE A 366 5.62 3.74 -9.37
C ILE A 366 4.16 3.81 -9.80
N ALA A 367 3.61 2.71 -10.34
CA ALA A 367 2.17 2.54 -10.43
C ALA A 367 1.70 1.81 -9.17
N GLY A 368 0.70 2.36 -8.47
CA GLY A 368 0.23 1.80 -7.21
C GLY A 368 -0.94 2.57 -6.61
N ALA A 369 -1.40 2.13 -5.45
CA ALA A 369 -2.56 2.70 -4.78
C ALA A 369 -2.35 4.16 -4.35
N VAL A 370 -3.44 4.87 -4.10
CA VAL A 370 -3.44 6.27 -3.65
C VAL A 370 -4.16 6.39 -2.30
N PRO A 371 -3.51 6.87 -1.23
CA PRO A 371 -2.06 7.09 -1.13
C PRO A 371 -1.29 5.76 -1.12
N ASP A 372 -0.05 5.75 -1.61
CA ASP A 372 0.84 4.59 -1.48
C ASP A 372 1.62 4.67 -0.15
N PRO A 373 1.65 3.62 0.70
CA PRO A 373 2.31 3.70 2.00
C PRO A 373 3.81 3.97 1.91
N ALA A 374 4.49 3.44 0.88
CA ALA A 374 5.93 3.63 0.72
C ALA A 374 6.25 5.05 0.24
N ILE A 375 5.37 5.63 -0.59
CA ILE A 375 5.47 7.04 -1.01
C ILE A 375 5.14 7.96 0.16
N GLN A 376 4.13 7.63 0.99
CA GLN A 376 3.85 8.37 2.22
C GLN A 376 5.05 8.38 3.16
N GLU A 377 5.67 7.23 3.40
CA GLU A 377 6.85 7.14 4.27
C GLU A 377 8.03 7.95 3.71
N LEU A 378 8.27 7.89 2.39
CA LEU A 378 9.30 8.70 1.74
C LEU A 378 9.00 10.20 1.90
N ALA A 379 7.77 10.63 1.62
CA ALA A 379 7.31 12.02 1.75
C ALA A 379 7.24 12.51 3.20
N GLN A 380 7.09 11.60 4.15
CA GLN A 380 7.36 11.91 5.54
C GLN A 380 8.86 12.16 5.67
N ARG A 381 9.75 11.23 5.36
CA ARG A 381 11.19 11.39 5.68
C ARG A 381 11.94 12.48 4.88
N ARG A 382 11.33 13.10 3.86
CA ARG A 382 11.98 14.09 2.98
C ARG A 382 11.05 15.25 2.59
N GLU A 383 11.55 16.47 2.78
CA GLU A 383 10.87 17.70 2.36
C GLU A 383 11.17 18.10 0.90
N ASP A 384 12.25 17.56 0.32
CA ASP A 384 12.74 17.92 -1.01
C ASP A 384 12.21 16.99 -2.12
N ILE A 385 11.07 16.32 -1.90
CA ILE A 385 10.43 15.48 -2.91
C ILE A 385 9.65 16.35 -3.88
N ARG A 386 9.71 15.99 -5.17
CA ARG A 386 8.81 16.52 -6.20
C ARG A 386 8.02 15.40 -6.87
N PHE A 387 6.72 15.62 -6.97
CA PHE A 387 5.83 14.82 -7.81
C PHE A 387 5.70 15.50 -9.17
N ILE A 388 5.94 14.75 -10.24
CA ILE A 388 5.91 15.27 -11.60
C ILE A 388 4.59 14.85 -12.27
N PRO A 389 3.68 15.79 -12.59
CA PRO A 389 2.45 15.48 -13.29
C PRO A 389 2.73 14.93 -14.69
N LEU A 390 1.84 14.06 -15.18
CA LEU A 390 1.84 13.66 -16.58
C LEU A 390 1.14 14.73 -17.43
N PRO A 391 1.70 15.09 -18.59
CA PRO A 391 1.04 15.97 -19.55
C PRO A 391 -0.35 15.46 -19.95
N GLN A 392 -1.34 16.36 -19.99
CA GLN A 392 -2.70 16.03 -20.42
C GLN A 392 -2.74 15.36 -21.81
N SER A 393 -1.88 15.78 -22.73
CA SER A 393 -1.77 15.18 -24.08
C SER A 393 -1.39 13.70 -24.04
N ILE A 394 -0.48 13.30 -23.14
CA ILE A 394 -0.06 11.90 -22.97
C ILE A 394 -1.22 11.10 -22.37
N ILE A 395 -1.91 11.65 -21.37
CA ILE A 395 -3.07 11.00 -20.74
C ILE A 395 -4.18 10.80 -21.77
N THR A 396 -4.58 11.84 -22.49
CA THR A 396 -5.61 11.78 -23.53
C THR A 396 -5.27 10.71 -24.57
N LYS A 397 -4.04 10.71 -25.09
CA LYS A 397 -3.58 9.71 -26.07
C LYS A 397 -3.68 8.28 -25.54
N LEU A 398 -3.36 8.03 -24.27
CA LEU A 398 -3.44 6.69 -23.67
C LEU A 398 -4.89 6.26 -23.39
N VAL A 399 -5.75 7.19 -22.99
CA VAL A 399 -7.18 6.94 -22.77
C VAL A 399 -7.90 6.64 -24.09
N GLU A 400 -7.58 7.38 -25.16
CA GLU A 400 -8.14 7.16 -26.50
C GLU A 400 -7.75 5.82 -27.11
N GLN A 401 -6.63 5.23 -26.71
CA GLN A 401 -6.27 3.86 -27.09
C GLN A 401 -7.15 2.80 -26.41
N ASN A 402 -8.07 3.21 -25.52
CA ASN A 402 -9.06 2.38 -24.85
C ASN A 402 -8.48 1.23 -24.00
N PHE A 403 -7.32 1.47 -23.35
CA PHE A 403 -6.53 0.48 -22.59
C PHE A 403 -6.83 0.43 -21.07
N ALA A 404 -8.10 0.45 -20.67
CA ALA A 404 -8.53 0.49 -19.26
C ALA A 404 -7.85 1.60 -18.42
N TYR A 405 -7.34 2.63 -19.09
CA TYR A 405 -6.76 3.82 -18.50
C TYR A 405 -7.80 4.92 -18.35
N TYR A 406 -7.62 5.78 -17.37
CA TYR A 406 -8.38 7.00 -17.24
C TYR A 406 -7.50 8.12 -16.68
N GLY A 407 -7.89 9.38 -16.90
CA GLY A 407 -7.21 10.51 -16.25
C GLY A 407 -7.51 10.51 -14.75
N GLN A 408 -6.47 10.56 -13.92
CA GLN A 408 -6.59 10.60 -12.46
C GLN A 408 -5.92 11.86 -11.93
N ALA A 409 -6.63 12.59 -11.08
CA ALA A 409 -6.05 13.64 -10.26
C ALA A 409 -5.76 13.06 -8.87
N ILE A 410 -4.50 12.97 -8.47
CA ILE A 410 -4.15 12.72 -7.06
C ILE A 410 -4.40 14.02 -6.33
N THR A 411 -5.41 14.02 -5.45
CA THR A 411 -5.86 15.22 -4.72
C THR A 411 -4.69 15.88 -3.99
N ALA A 412 -4.69 17.21 -3.91
CA ALA A 412 -3.82 17.96 -3.01
C ALA A 412 -3.83 17.33 -1.60
N LYS A 413 -2.69 17.35 -0.89
CA LYS A 413 -2.57 16.82 0.47
C LYS A 413 -2.86 15.32 0.55
N THR A 414 -2.59 14.55 -0.49
CA THR A 414 -2.55 13.08 -0.41
C THR A 414 -1.26 12.62 0.27
N TYR A 415 -0.15 13.29 -0.05
CA TYR A 415 1.18 13.04 0.51
C TYR A 415 1.68 14.26 1.29
N PRO A 416 2.46 14.10 2.36
CA PRO A 416 3.12 15.23 3.02
C PRO A 416 3.95 16.05 2.03
N GLY A 417 3.94 17.38 2.18
CA GLY A 417 4.62 18.31 1.28
C GLY A 417 3.97 18.50 -0.10
N GLN A 418 2.95 17.71 -0.46
CA GLN A 418 2.25 17.83 -1.74
C GLN A 418 1.06 18.79 -1.63
N THR A 419 1.29 20.06 -1.97
CA THR A 419 0.28 21.13 -1.86
C THR A 419 -0.67 21.19 -3.06
N GLU A 420 -0.22 20.80 -4.25
CA GLU A 420 -0.98 20.89 -5.50
C GLU A 420 -1.46 19.52 -5.96
N SER A 421 -2.65 19.45 -6.56
CA SER A 421 -3.16 18.23 -7.20
C SER A 421 -2.23 17.76 -8.33
N ILE A 422 -1.96 16.45 -8.40
CA ILE A 422 -1.10 15.87 -9.44
C ILE A 422 -1.98 15.19 -10.49
N LEU A 423 -1.98 15.75 -11.70
CA LEU A 423 -2.61 15.09 -12.85
C LEU A 423 -1.73 13.92 -13.32
N THR A 424 -2.33 12.74 -13.46
CA THR A 424 -1.63 11.52 -13.86
C THR A 424 -2.57 10.51 -14.53
N LEU A 425 -2.03 9.34 -14.87
CA LEU A 425 -2.76 8.21 -15.43
C LEU A 425 -3.23 7.30 -14.30
N GLY A 426 -4.50 6.90 -14.34
CA GLY A 426 -5.12 5.94 -13.44
C GLY A 426 -5.44 4.62 -14.13
N MET A 427 -5.48 3.57 -13.32
CA MET A 427 -5.95 2.22 -13.65
C MET A 427 -6.56 1.57 -12.40
N THR A 428 -6.89 0.30 -12.46
CA THR A 428 -7.42 -0.44 -11.31
C THR A 428 -6.61 -1.71 -11.05
N ALA A 429 -6.51 -2.11 -9.79
CA ALA A 429 -6.14 -3.46 -9.43
C ALA A 429 -7.35 -4.38 -9.64
N LEU A 430 -7.18 -5.44 -10.42
CA LEU A 430 -8.20 -6.43 -10.72
C LEU A 430 -7.88 -7.76 -10.02
N LEU A 431 -8.89 -8.40 -9.47
CA LEU A 431 -8.87 -9.85 -9.22
C LEU A 431 -9.30 -10.57 -10.50
N ALA A 432 -8.49 -11.52 -10.93
CA ALA A 432 -8.73 -12.31 -12.12
C ALA A 432 -8.43 -13.80 -11.88
N THR A 433 -8.93 -14.62 -12.78
CA THR A 433 -8.79 -16.07 -12.79
C THR A 433 -8.73 -16.59 -14.23
N SER A 434 -8.81 -17.91 -14.43
CA SER A 434 -8.94 -18.55 -15.74
C SER A 434 -10.39 -18.96 -15.99
N LYS A 435 -10.79 -19.08 -17.25
CA LYS A 435 -12.08 -19.69 -17.65
C LYS A 435 -12.23 -21.15 -17.20
N HIS A 436 -11.10 -21.78 -16.84
CA HIS A 436 -11.03 -23.17 -16.42
C HIS A 436 -11.16 -23.35 -14.90
N THR A 437 -11.16 -22.26 -14.12
CA THR A 437 -11.43 -22.33 -12.70
C THR A 437 -12.88 -22.76 -12.47
N GLN A 438 -13.11 -23.71 -11.56
CA GLN A 438 -14.44 -24.25 -11.33
C GLN A 438 -15.37 -23.15 -10.77
N ASP A 439 -16.60 -23.09 -11.28
CA ASP A 439 -17.60 -22.10 -10.86
C ASP A 439 -17.78 -22.10 -9.33
N GLU A 440 -17.89 -23.26 -8.69
CA GLU A 440 -18.05 -23.42 -7.24
C GLU A 440 -16.90 -22.77 -6.44
N VAL A 441 -15.66 -22.86 -6.94
CA VAL A 441 -14.49 -22.26 -6.31
C VAL A 441 -14.56 -20.74 -6.43
N VAL A 442 -14.95 -20.21 -7.60
CA VAL A 442 -15.11 -18.77 -7.81
C VAL A 442 -16.26 -18.21 -6.98
N GLU A 443 -17.41 -18.89 -6.94
CA GLU A 443 -18.55 -18.52 -6.10
C GLU A 443 -18.14 -18.47 -4.61
N LYS A 444 -17.45 -19.51 -4.12
CA LYS A 444 -16.97 -19.55 -2.73
C LYS A 444 -15.97 -18.44 -2.42
N TYR A 445 -15.05 -18.15 -3.34
CA TYR A 445 -14.06 -17.09 -3.21
C TYR A 445 -14.74 -15.72 -3.06
N MET A 446 -15.71 -15.42 -3.93
CA MET A 446 -16.47 -14.17 -3.89
C MET A 446 -17.34 -14.05 -2.66
N GLN A 447 -17.98 -15.15 -2.23
CA GLN A 447 -18.75 -15.19 -0.99
C GLN A 447 -17.87 -14.83 0.21
N LEU A 448 -16.67 -15.43 0.32
CA LEU A 448 -15.73 -15.12 1.40
C LEU A 448 -15.22 -13.68 1.37
N MET A 449 -14.96 -13.13 0.17
CA MET A 449 -14.60 -11.72 0.04
C MET A 449 -15.74 -10.79 0.49
N SER A 450 -16.99 -11.13 0.16
CA SER A 450 -18.16 -10.35 0.51
C SER A 450 -18.46 -10.44 2.02
N ASP A 451 -18.53 -11.65 2.57
CA ASP A 451 -18.83 -11.89 3.98
C ASP A 451 -17.72 -11.35 4.89
N GLY A 452 -16.47 -11.46 4.45
CA GLY A 452 -15.30 -11.00 5.18
C GLY A 452 -14.93 -9.53 4.94
N ALA A 453 -15.71 -8.79 4.15
CA ALA A 453 -15.31 -7.46 3.69
C ALA A 453 -14.88 -6.53 4.83
N GLU A 454 -15.61 -6.55 5.96
CA GLU A 454 -15.28 -5.75 7.15
C GLU A 454 -14.00 -6.23 7.86
N GLU A 455 -13.88 -7.53 8.17
CA GLU A 455 -12.69 -8.10 8.83
C GLU A 455 -11.42 -7.93 7.97
N ILE A 456 -11.54 -8.14 6.66
CA ILE A 456 -10.46 -7.94 5.71
C ILE A 456 -10.12 -6.45 5.63
N ALA A 457 -11.11 -5.54 5.62
CA ALA A 457 -10.86 -4.10 5.62
C ALA A 457 -10.17 -3.61 6.91
N GLN A 458 -10.49 -4.20 8.07
CA GLN A 458 -9.79 -3.87 9.32
C GLN A 458 -8.29 -4.22 9.25
N THR A 459 -7.91 -5.27 8.51
CA THR A 459 -6.50 -5.66 8.30
C THR A 459 -5.86 -4.90 7.13
N PHE A 460 -6.63 -4.73 6.05
CA PHE A 460 -6.23 -4.08 4.81
C PHE A 460 -7.35 -3.16 4.31
N TYR A 461 -7.31 -1.89 4.74
CA TYR A 461 -8.41 -0.92 4.55
C TYR A 461 -8.93 -0.75 3.12
N ARG A 462 -8.11 -0.98 2.10
CA ARG A 462 -8.55 -0.86 0.70
C ARG A 462 -9.49 -1.99 0.28
N ALA A 463 -9.60 -3.07 1.05
CA ALA A 463 -10.69 -4.02 0.86
C ALA A 463 -12.07 -3.35 1.03
N GLY A 464 -12.16 -2.29 1.84
CA GLY A 464 -13.37 -1.46 1.93
C GLY A 464 -13.70 -0.69 0.65
N PHE A 465 -12.78 -0.60 -0.32
CA PHE A 465 -13.05 0.04 -1.62
C PHE A 465 -13.77 -0.89 -2.60
N ILE A 466 -13.84 -2.18 -2.27
CA ILE A 466 -14.46 -3.23 -3.06
C ILE A 466 -15.96 -3.16 -2.80
N SER A 467 -16.72 -2.88 -3.84
CA SER A 467 -18.19 -2.82 -3.76
C SER A 467 -18.78 -3.22 -5.10
N ASN A 468 -20.04 -3.66 -5.12
CA ASN A 468 -20.72 -3.95 -6.38
C ASN A 468 -20.80 -2.74 -7.34
N LYS A 469 -20.80 -1.52 -6.79
CA LYS A 469 -20.80 -0.28 -7.57
C LYS A 469 -19.48 -0.07 -8.32
N THR A 470 -18.37 -0.52 -7.75
CA THR A 470 -17.01 -0.30 -8.28
C THR A 470 -16.41 -1.56 -8.92
N ALA A 471 -16.92 -2.75 -8.61
CA ALA A 471 -16.34 -4.04 -8.99
C ALA A 471 -16.26 -4.28 -10.51
N ARG A 472 -16.97 -3.51 -11.33
CA ARG A 472 -16.92 -3.60 -12.79
C ARG A 472 -16.07 -2.51 -13.46
N LEU A 473 -15.51 -1.57 -12.69
CA LEU A 473 -14.71 -0.46 -13.24
C LEU A 473 -13.35 -0.95 -13.74
N GLY A 474 -12.93 -0.50 -14.93
CA GLY A 474 -11.62 -0.84 -15.48
C GLY A 474 -11.50 -2.29 -15.98
N ILE A 475 -12.59 -3.06 -16.03
CA ILE A 475 -12.58 -4.41 -16.58
C ILE A 475 -12.65 -4.34 -18.12
N SER A 476 -11.67 -4.95 -18.77
CA SER A 476 -11.49 -4.97 -20.23
C SER A 476 -11.44 -6.39 -20.83
N MET A 477 -11.73 -7.40 -20.01
CA MET A 477 -11.90 -8.80 -20.39
C MET A 477 -13.23 -9.34 -19.81
N PRO A 478 -13.78 -10.45 -20.32
CA PRO A 478 -15.02 -11.02 -19.80
C PRO A 478 -14.92 -11.36 -18.30
N LEU A 479 -16.03 -11.20 -17.58
CA LEU A 479 -16.16 -11.74 -16.23
C LEU A 479 -16.17 -13.28 -16.27
N HIS A 480 -15.76 -13.91 -15.18
CA HIS A 480 -16.05 -15.33 -14.97
C HIS A 480 -17.58 -15.54 -14.85
N PRO A 481 -18.16 -16.60 -15.43
CA PRO A 481 -19.62 -16.85 -15.36
C PRO A 481 -20.17 -16.84 -13.92
N ALA A 482 -19.52 -17.55 -13.01
CA ALA A 482 -19.83 -17.48 -11.57
C ALA A 482 -19.83 -16.05 -11.00
N ALA A 483 -18.88 -15.21 -11.40
CA ALA A 483 -18.79 -13.83 -10.93
C ALA A 483 -19.92 -12.96 -11.47
N GLU A 484 -20.27 -13.14 -12.75
CA GLU A 484 -21.42 -12.45 -13.35
C GLU A 484 -22.71 -12.78 -12.62
N LYS A 485 -22.98 -14.07 -12.40
CA LYS A 485 -24.14 -14.57 -11.65
C LYS A 485 -24.18 -14.03 -10.22
N PHE A 486 -23.05 -13.98 -9.51
CA PHE A 486 -22.98 -13.43 -8.16
C PHE A 486 -23.39 -11.95 -8.11
N TYR A 487 -22.92 -11.14 -9.05
CA TYR A 487 -23.31 -9.73 -9.11
C TYR A 487 -24.79 -9.53 -9.46
N GLU A 488 -25.36 -10.35 -10.34
CA GLU A 488 -26.79 -10.33 -10.65
C GLU A 488 -27.64 -10.63 -9.42
N GLN A 489 -27.24 -11.64 -8.63
CA GLN A 489 -27.93 -12.02 -7.40
C GLN A 489 -27.93 -10.88 -6.36
N ILE A 490 -26.78 -10.23 -6.12
CA ILE A 490 -26.75 -9.11 -5.17
C ILE A 490 -27.57 -7.93 -5.69
N GLN A 491 -27.50 -7.62 -6.98
CA GLN A 491 -28.31 -6.54 -7.55
C GLN A 491 -29.82 -6.80 -7.37
N GLN A 492 -30.25 -8.06 -7.51
CA GLN A 492 -31.64 -8.44 -7.26
C GLN A 492 -32.03 -8.31 -5.79
N GLN A 493 -31.15 -8.74 -4.86
CA GLN A 493 -31.38 -8.59 -3.41
C GLN A 493 -31.49 -7.12 -2.99
N GLN A 494 -30.61 -6.25 -3.51
CA GLN A 494 -30.67 -4.81 -3.22
C GLN A 494 -31.99 -4.18 -3.70
N LYS A 495 -32.45 -4.54 -4.91
CA LYS A 495 -33.75 -4.08 -5.42
C LYS A 495 -34.91 -4.51 -4.53
N LEU A 496 -34.88 -5.73 -3.99
CA LEU A 496 -35.92 -6.23 -3.09
C LEU A 496 -35.91 -5.46 -1.76
N GLN A 497 -34.73 -5.23 -1.18
CA GLN A 497 -34.58 -4.43 0.05
C GLN A 497 -35.07 -2.99 -0.11
N ASP A 498 -34.80 -2.37 -1.27
CA ASP A 498 -35.27 -1.01 -1.57
C ASP A 498 -36.80 -0.95 -1.74
N ILE A 499 -37.42 -2.01 -2.26
CA ILE A 499 -38.88 -2.13 -2.33
C ILE A 499 -39.47 -2.27 -0.93
N GLU A 500 -38.86 -3.08 -0.06
CA GLU A 500 -39.32 -3.26 1.32
C GLU A 500 -39.17 -1.99 2.16
N ARG A 501 -38.07 -1.23 2.01
CA ARG A 501 -37.89 0.06 2.70
C ARG A 501 -38.87 1.16 2.29
N LYS A 502 -39.48 1.03 1.10
CA LYS A 502 -40.46 1.97 0.56
C LYS A 502 -41.91 1.61 0.91
N LYS A 503 -42.13 0.40 1.42
CA LYS A 503 -43.41 -0.02 1.99
C LYS A 503 -43.44 0.30 3.48
#